data_AF-A0A420RSY1-F1
#
_entry.id   AF-A0A420RSY1-F1
#
_cell.length_a   1.000
_cell.length_b   1.000
_cell.length_c   1.000
_cell.angle_alpha   90.00
_cell.angle_beta   90.00
_cell.angle_gamma   90.00
#
_symmetry.space_group_name_H-M   'P 1'
#
loop_
_entity.id
_entity.type
_entity.pdbx_description
1 polymer ?
#
loop_
_entity_poly.entity_id
_entity_poly.type
_entity_poly.pdbx_seq_one_letter_code
_entity_poly.pdbx_strand_id
1 'polypeptide(L)'
;MQRVIPTEPFNPDPDARFLREASRPGPVAEPNPAPTPGGWLLLCLALLVALALSACADAGAAQEPAASAAEVQRAHSAAQACPPSHAVVWTGPQSMECLRELP
;
A
#
# COMPACT_ATOMS: atom_id res chain seq x y z
N MET A 1 45.41 -9.49 45.11
CA MET A 1 44.33 -8.58 44.66
C MET A 1 43.15 -9.43 44.21
N GLN A 2 42.04 -9.40 44.94
CA GLN A 2 40.87 -10.23 44.66
C GLN A 2 40.02 -9.57 43.57
N ARG A 3 39.80 -10.26 42.45
CA ARG A 3 38.96 -9.77 41.34
C ARG A 3 37.50 -9.96 41.73
N VAL A 4 36.86 -8.89 42.22
CA VAL A 4 35.41 -8.86 42.46
C VAL A 4 34.73 -8.67 41.11
N ILE A 5 34.02 -9.70 40.65
CA ILE A 5 33.16 -9.61 39.46
C ILE A 5 31.78 -9.13 39.95
N PRO A 6 31.27 -7.97 39.48
CA PRO A 6 29.96 -7.48 39.89
C PRO A 6 28.86 -8.49 39.50
N THR A 7 28.00 -8.82 40.46
CA THR A 7 26.93 -9.84 40.38
C THR A 7 25.63 -9.36 39.73
N GLU A 8 25.56 -8.10 39.27
CA GLU A 8 24.36 -7.57 38.62
C GLU A 8 24.52 -7.55 37.09
N PRO A 9 23.44 -7.82 36.32
CA PRO A 9 23.48 -7.62 34.88
C PRO A 9 23.79 -6.15 34.62
N PHE A 10 24.91 -5.90 33.94
CA PHE A 10 25.33 -4.56 33.55
C PHE A 10 24.17 -3.90 32.80
N ASN A 11 23.62 -2.82 33.35
CA ASN A 11 22.63 -2.00 32.67
C ASN A 11 23.25 -1.56 31.33
N PRO A 12 22.72 -2.02 30.18
CA PRO A 12 23.28 -1.71 28.86
C PRO A 12 23.01 -0.26 28.44
N ASP A 13 22.30 0.50 29.28
CA ASP A 13 22.01 1.91 29.08
C ASP A 13 23.31 2.74 28.99
N PRO A 14 23.58 3.38 27.83
CA PRO A 14 24.77 4.19 27.63
C PRO A 14 24.86 5.37 28.61
N ASP A 15 23.72 5.91 29.07
CA ASP A 15 23.69 7.07 29.96
C ASP A 15 24.15 6.69 31.38
N ALA A 16 23.76 5.51 31.85
CA ALA A 16 24.20 4.98 33.14
C ALA A 16 25.71 4.72 33.18
N ARG A 17 26.31 4.37 32.03
CA ARG A 17 27.77 4.21 31.89
C ARG A 17 28.50 5.55 31.97
N PHE A 18 27.99 6.58 31.28
CA PHE A 18 28.61 7.90 31.26
C PHE A 18 28.70 8.53 32.65
N LEU A 19 27.63 8.46 33.46
CA LEU A 19 27.62 8.98 34.83
C LEU A 19 28.68 8.31 35.74
N ARG A 20 28.97 7.03 35.50
CA ARG A 20 29.98 6.27 36.25
C ARG A 20 31.41 6.60 35.80
N GLU A 21 31.64 6.82 34.52
CA GLU A 21 32.94 7.27 34.00
C GLU A 21 33.19 8.74 34.41
N ALA A 22 32.16 9.57 34.48
CA ALA A 22 32.23 10.97 34.93
C ALA A 22 32.49 11.16 36.43
N SER A 23 32.18 10.16 37.26
CA SER A 23 32.49 10.18 38.70
C SER A 23 33.93 9.76 39.03
N ARG A 24 34.72 9.36 38.02
CA ARG A 24 36.15 9.04 38.18
C ARG A 24 37.01 10.20 37.68
N PRO A 25 38.12 10.53 38.37
CA PRO A 25 39.03 11.56 37.91
C PRO A 25 39.72 11.12 36.61
N GLY A 26 39.49 11.86 35.53
CA GLY A 26 40.05 11.61 34.21
C GLY A 26 39.22 12.27 33.10
N PRO A 27 39.74 12.35 31.86
CA PRO A 27 38.95 12.84 30.72
C PRO A 27 37.81 11.87 30.41
N VAL A 28 36.58 12.38 30.43
CA VAL A 28 35.37 11.63 30.11
C VAL A 28 35.04 11.92 28.65
N ALA A 29 35.03 10.89 27.81
CA ALA A 29 34.58 11.03 26.44
C ALA A 29 33.05 11.00 26.43
N GLU A 30 32.42 12.01 25.82
CA GLU A 30 30.98 11.95 25.57
C GLU A 30 30.66 10.79 24.61
N PRO A 31 29.60 10.01 24.89
CA PRO A 31 29.14 9.01 23.95
C PRO A 31 28.77 9.69 22.63
N ASN A 32 29.24 9.11 21.52
CA ASN A 32 28.86 9.60 20.19
C ASN A 32 27.34 9.58 20.05
N PRO A 33 26.73 10.61 19.41
CA PRO A 33 25.31 10.62 19.17
C PRO A 33 24.92 9.36 18.39
N ALA A 34 23.90 8.66 18.86
CA ALA A 34 23.39 7.48 18.20
C ALA A 34 23.02 7.84 16.75
N PRO A 35 23.30 6.96 15.77
CA PRO A 35 22.94 7.20 14.38
C PRO A 35 21.42 7.43 14.29
N THR A 36 21.02 8.54 13.69
CA THR A 36 19.61 8.90 13.55
C THR A 36 18.89 7.85 12.67
N PRO A 37 17.80 7.22 13.14
CA PRO A 37 17.13 6.14 12.40
C PRO A 37 16.33 6.62 11.17
N GLY A 38 16.50 7.88 10.75
CA GLY A 38 15.69 8.51 9.69
C GLY A 38 15.82 7.84 8.31
N GLY A 39 16.95 7.15 8.05
CA GLY A 39 17.15 6.43 6.79
C GLY A 39 16.16 5.30 6.57
N TRP A 40 15.78 4.59 7.64
CA TRP A 40 14.79 3.51 7.57
C TRP A 40 13.38 4.04 7.28
N LEU A 41 13.03 5.17 7.89
CA LEU A 41 11.73 5.82 7.65
C LEU A 41 11.61 6.25 6.18
N LEU A 42 12.65 6.85 5.62
CA LEU A 42 12.68 7.26 4.21
C LEU A 42 12.57 6.06 3.26
N LEU A 43 13.24 4.95 3.59
CA LEU A 43 13.18 3.73 2.79
C LEU A 43 11.77 3.11 2.82
N CYS A 44 11.13 3.05 3.99
CA CYS A 44 9.75 2.61 4.12
C CYS A 44 8.79 3.50 3.32
N LEU A 45 8.98 4.82 3.38
CA LEU A 45 8.12 5.78 2.68
C LEU A 45 8.28 5.66 1.16
N ALA A 46 9.51 5.51 0.67
CA ALA A 46 9.79 5.27 -0.75
C ALA A 46 9.16 3.95 -1.25
N LEU A 47 9.23 2.89 -0.45
CA LEU A 47 8.62 1.60 -0.78
C LEU A 47 7.09 1.71 -0.90
N LEU A 48 6.44 2.38 0.06
CA LEU A 48 4.99 2.60 0.04
C LEU A 48 4.55 3.40 -1.19
N VAL A 49 5.30 4.44 -1.58
CA VAL A 49 5.02 5.23 -2.79
C VAL A 49 5.15 4.38 -4.05
N ALA A 50 6.18 3.53 -4.15
CA ALA A 50 6.36 2.63 -5.29
C ALA A 50 5.21 1.62 -5.42
N LEU A 51 4.76 1.05 -4.30
CA LEU A 51 3.61 0.14 -4.25
C LEU A 51 2.30 0.84 -4.67
N ALA A 52 2.07 2.07 -4.21
CA ALA A 52 0.89 2.84 -4.60
C ALA A 52 0.86 3.16 -6.11
N LEU A 53 2.02 3.52 -6.68
CA LEU A 53 2.15 3.78 -8.10
C LEU A 53 1.96 2.52 -8.95
N SER A 54 2.48 1.36 -8.51
CA SER A 54 2.27 0.10 -9.23
C SER A 54 0.80 -0.33 -9.20
N ALA A 55 0.10 -0.13 -8.08
CA ALA A 55 -1.33 -0.43 -7.97
C ALA A 55 -2.19 0.47 -8.87
N CYS A 56 -1.85 1.75 -8.99
CA CYS A 56 -2.56 2.66 -9.91
C CYS A 56 -2.31 2.35 -11.39
N ALA A 57 -1.13 1.84 -11.75
CA ALA A 57 -0.82 1.41 -13.12
C ALA A 57 -1.65 0.18 -13.54
N ASP A 58 -1.92 -0.73 -12.60
CA ASP A 58 -2.71 -1.95 -12.83
C ASP A 58 -4.23 -1.70 -12.76
N ALA A 59 -4.66 -0.67 -12.01
CA ALA A 59 -6.07 -0.27 -11.93
C ALA A 59 -6.64 0.28 -13.26
N GLY A 60 -5.77 0.71 -14.19
CA GLY A 60 -6.19 1.09 -15.55
C GLY A 60 -6.47 -0.11 -16.47
N ALA A 61 -6.01 -1.31 -16.11
CA ALA A 61 -6.20 -2.52 -16.90
C ALA A 61 -7.45 -3.33 -16.48
N ALA A 62 -7.98 -3.11 -15.27
CA ALA A 62 -9.13 -3.83 -14.72
C ALA A 62 -10.42 -2.99 -14.64
N GLN A 63 -10.41 -1.74 -15.10
CA GLN A 63 -11.66 -0.99 -15.31
C GLN A 63 -12.32 -1.53 -16.58
N GLU A 64 -13.24 -2.49 -16.42
CA GLU A 64 -14.37 -2.55 -17.37
C GLU A 64 -14.89 -1.11 -17.50
N PRO A 65 -14.95 -0.53 -18.72
CA PRO A 65 -15.48 0.80 -18.88
C PRO A 65 -16.89 0.77 -18.28
N ALA A 66 -17.09 1.50 -17.17
CA ALA A 66 -18.40 1.69 -16.61
C ALA A 66 -19.30 2.12 -17.77
N ALA A 67 -20.32 1.31 -18.07
CA ALA A 67 -21.18 1.53 -19.24
C ALA A 67 -21.55 3.01 -19.27
N SER A 68 -21.05 3.72 -20.28
CA SER A 68 -21.26 5.15 -20.41
C SER A 68 -22.77 5.42 -20.37
N ALA A 69 -23.21 6.58 -19.90
CA ALA A 69 -24.64 6.88 -19.84
C ALA A 69 -25.34 6.67 -21.20
N ALA A 70 -24.61 6.85 -22.29
CA ALA A 70 -25.04 6.55 -23.66
C ALA A 70 -25.27 5.04 -23.91
N GLU A 71 -24.42 4.16 -23.40
CA GLU A 71 -24.56 2.71 -23.51
C GLU A 71 -25.72 2.18 -22.66
N VAL A 72 -25.92 2.71 -21.47
CA VAL A 72 -27.08 2.37 -20.63
C VAL A 72 -28.38 2.77 -21.33
N GLN A 73 -28.43 4.00 -21.88
CA GLN A 73 -29.59 4.47 -22.63
C GLN A 73 -29.85 3.62 -23.88
N ARG A 74 -28.80 3.24 -24.60
CA ARG A 74 -28.89 2.35 -25.77
C ARG A 74 -29.41 0.96 -25.38
N ALA A 75 -28.91 0.38 -24.30
CA ALA A 75 -29.35 -0.92 -23.81
C ALA A 75 -30.83 -0.88 -23.40
N HIS A 76 -31.25 0.20 -22.72
CA HIS A 76 -32.64 0.40 -22.33
C HIS A 76 -33.57 0.58 -23.54
N SER A 77 -33.17 1.41 -24.53
CA SER A 77 -33.97 1.60 -25.74
C SER A 77 -34.10 0.33 -26.56
N ALA A 78 -33.04 -0.50 -26.62
CA ALA A 78 -33.09 -1.77 -27.31
C ALA A 78 -33.97 -2.80 -26.59
N ALA A 79 -33.95 -2.83 -25.25
CA ALA A 79 -34.84 -3.69 -24.46
C ALA A 79 -36.32 -3.33 -24.64
N GLN A 80 -36.64 -2.04 -24.84
CA GLN A 80 -38.01 -1.59 -25.14
C GLN A 80 -38.46 -1.90 -26.57
N ALA A 81 -37.53 -2.07 -27.51
CA ALA A 81 -37.85 -2.34 -28.91
C ALA A 81 -38.26 -3.80 -29.16
N CYS A 82 -37.81 -4.73 -28.32
CA CYS A 82 -38.18 -6.14 -28.44
C CYS A 82 -39.47 -6.45 -27.65
N PRO A 83 -40.32 -7.38 -28.14
CA PRO A 83 -41.49 -7.83 -27.38
C PRO A 83 -41.07 -8.47 -26.05
N PRO A 84 -41.95 -8.46 -25.02
CA PRO A 84 -41.67 -9.16 -23.77
C PRO A 84 -41.34 -10.63 -24.07
N SER A 85 -40.37 -11.19 -23.36
CA SER A 85 -39.79 -12.53 -23.57
C SER A 85 -38.81 -12.72 -24.72
N HIS A 86 -38.41 -11.66 -25.45
CA HIS A 86 -37.31 -11.74 -26.42
C HIS A 86 -36.05 -11.14 -25.83
N ALA A 87 -34.92 -11.82 -26.04
CA ALA A 87 -33.61 -11.30 -25.72
C ALA A 87 -33.10 -10.39 -26.86
N VAL A 88 -32.49 -9.28 -26.49
CA VAL A 88 -31.82 -8.38 -27.43
C VAL A 88 -30.39 -8.89 -27.64
N VAL A 89 -30.05 -9.25 -28.87
CA VAL A 89 -28.68 -9.57 -29.28
C VAL A 89 -28.16 -8.50 -30.21
N TRP A 90 -27.01 -7.91 -29.89
CA TRP A 90 -26.35 -6.93 -30.73
C TRP A 90 -25.47 -7.64 -31.75
N THR A 91 -25.81 -7.55 -33.03
CA THR A 91 -25.01 -8.09 -34.14
C THR A 91 -23.99 -7.09 -34.68
N GLY A 92 -24.03 -5.84 -34.19
CA GLY A 92 -23.14 -4.77 -34.58
C GLY A 92 -23.38 -3.49 -33.78
N PRO A 93 -22.67 -2.39 -34.08
CA PRO A 93 -22.74 -1.15 -33.30
C PRO A 93 -24.08 -0.40 -33.40
N GLN A 94 -24.88 -0.70 -34.44
CA GLN A 94 -26.21 -0.10 -34.66
C GLN A 94 -27.27 -1.15 -35.07
N SER A 95 -26.93 -2.44 -35.10
CA SER A 95 -27.84 -3.51 -35.49
C SER A 95 -28.15 -4.40 -34.29
N MET A 96 -29.44 -4.64 -34.07
CA MET A 96 -29.95 -5.48 -33.00
C MET A 96 -30.95 -6.49 -33.56
N GLU A 97 -30.97 -7.68 -32.98
CA GLU A 97 -31.91 -8.74 -33.29
C GLU A 97 -32.63 -9.17 -32.01
N CYS A 98 -33.95 -9.38 -32.11
CA CYS A 98 -34.77 -9.90 -31.01
C CYS A 98 -34.87 -11.42 -31.15
N LEU A 99 -34.21 -12.17 -30.28
CA LEU A 99 -34.28 -13.63 -30.26
C LEU A 99 -35.28 -14.11 -29.22
N ARG A 100 -36.15 -15.05 -29.61
CA ARG A 100 -37.14 -15.66 -28.70
C ARG A 100 -36.51 -16.65 -27.74
N GLU A 101 -35.42 -17.30 -28.15
CA GLU A 101 -34.67 -18.29 -27.37
C GLU A 101 -33.17 -17.99 -27.55
N LEU A 102 -32.40 -17.95 -26.45
CA LEU A 102 -30.95 -17.86 -26.50
C LEU A 102 -30.39 -19.23 -26.94
N PRO A 103 -29.50 -19.29 -27.96
CA PRO A 103 -28.83 -20.53 -28.34
C PRO A 103 -27.86 -21.03 -27.27
#